data_AF-A0A8R1XX82-F1
#
_entry.id   AF-A0A8R1XX82-F1
#
_cell.length_a   1.000
_cell.length_b   1.000
_cell.length_c   1.000
_cell.angle_alpha   90.00
_cell.angle_beta   90.00
_cell.angle_gamma   90.00
#
_symmetry.space_group_name_H-M   'P 1'
#
loop_
_entity.id
_entity.type
_entity.pdbx_description
1 polymer ?
#
loop_
_entity_poly.entity_id
_entity_poly.type
_entity_poly.pdbx_seq_one_letter_code
_entity_poly.pdbx_strand_id
1 'polypeptide(L)'
;MTDNSATKVQVVPHEQCVTIDNQMMIENPIKSIRGKSETVRIIDENFEDNSTEVDETEMNKINDDMLKKLLLCDKNEQKNDTSKIEESPPKTSEELEEEELLREIAKKPLESFKNMKDIPDAIAKTYYKDIVRRWKESEARIKETENLLLSVKYEERSLEEDRLEILGELFDKANQSFEIYEEHENRKVPYGHRIVLEARLLMVFNNAINLIYKIIDEFDKLKDDQIGVNDERDQLRYEIRYCDAVYTEVHERFLKSYLEMEW
;
A
#
# COMPACT_ATOMS: atom_id res chain seq x y z
N MET A 1 63.86 -34.94 -26.43
CA MET A 1 65.32 -34.76 -26.28
C MET A 1 65.61 -33.26 -26.40
N THR A 2 66.57 -32.75 -25.62
CA THR A 2 67.48 -31.60 -25.92
C THR A 2 66.94 -30.36 -26.66
N ASP A 3 67.13 -29.11 -26.19
CA ASP A 3 67.67 -28.65 -24.91
C ASP A 3 67.42 -27.14 -24.65
N ASN A 4 67.94 -26.66 -23.51
CA ASN A 4 67.97 -25.28 -22.98
C ASN A 4 68.63 -24.22 -23.92
N SER A 5 68.61 -22.89 -23.71
CA SER A 5 68.70 -22.07 -22.48
C SER A 5 68.17 -20.62 -22.73
N ALA A 6 67.61 -19.84 -21.79
CA ALA A 6 68.21 -19.11 -20.63
C ALA A 6 69.27 -18.03 -21.01
N THR A 7 69.43 -16.85 -20.38
CA THR A 7 68.80 -16.14 -19.21
C THR A 7 68.73 -14.62 -19.54
N LYS A 8 68.55 -13.55 -18.72
CA LYS A 8 68.49 -13.13 -17.29
C LYS A 8 67.72 -11.77 -17.30
N VAL A 9 66.87 -11.27 -16.37
CA VAL A 9 66.78 -11.16 -14.88
C VAL A 9 67.61 -10.04 -14.22
N GLN A 10 66.95 -8.91 -13.90
CA GLN A 10 67.09 -7.98 -12.74
C GLN A 10 65.90 -6.97 -12.84
N VAL A 11 65.03 -6.64 -11.87
CA VAL A 11 64.99 -6.51 -10.38
C VAL A 11 65.12 -5.04 -9.90
N VAL A 12 64.23 -4.65 -8.97
CA VAL A 12 63.84 -3.25 -8.59
C VAL A 12 64.52 -2.78 -7.29
N PRO A 13 64.66 -1.46 -7.05
CA PRO A 13 64.38 -0.92 -5.71
C PRO A 13 63.69 0.48 -5.63
N HIS A 14 63.35 0.84 -4.38
CA HIS A 14 62.57 1.96 -3.82
C HIS A 14 63.01 3.45 -4.04
N GLU A 15 61.99 4.33 -3.94
CA GLU A 15 61.86 5.59 -3.14
C GLU A 15 62.48 6.99 -3.46
N GLN A 16 61.68 7.99 -3.04
CA GLN A 16 61.97 9.34 -2.46
C GLN A 16 62.41 10.57 -3.31
N CYS A 17 61.43 11.45 -3.56
CA CYS A 17 61.31 12.84 -3.02
C CYS A 17 62.01 14.07 -3.69
N VAL A 18 61.45 15.26 -3.37
CA VAL A 18 61.94 16.67 -3.46
C VAL A 18 61.79 17.46 -4.79
N THR A 19 61.55 18.80 -4.89
CA THR A 19 60.62 19.84 -4.30
C THR A 19 60.76 21.13 -5.19
N ILE A 20 60.06 22.26 -4.89
CA ILE A 20 60.37 23.70 -5.23
C ILE A 20 59.97 24.18 -6.65
N ASP A 21 59.37 25.38 -6.89
CA ASP A 21 58.60 26.35 -6.06
C ASP A 21 57.90 27.45 -6.93
N ASN A 22 57.06 28.29 -6.29
CA ASN A 22 56.59 29.66 -6.66
C ASN A 22 55.15 29.83 -7.23
N GLN A 23 54.36 30.85 -6.83
CA GLN A 23 54.32 31.64 -5.56
C GLN A 23 52.99 32.43 -5.45
N MET A 24 52.75 33.04 -4.26
CA MET A 24 51.75 34.09 -3.93
C MET A 24 50.29 33.69 -3.62
N MET A 25 50.06 33.36 -2.35
CA MET A 25 49.16 34.05 -1.40
C MET A 25 47.86 34.71 -1.90
N ILE A 26 46.72 34.27 -1.34
CA ILE A 26 45.84 35.08 -0.46
C ILE A 26 44.92 34.12 0.34
N GLU A 27 44.50 34.52 1.54
CA GLU A 27 43.88 33.65 2.54
C GLU A 27 42.33 33.63 2.51
N ASN A 28 41.77 32.62 3.19
CA ASN A 28 40.38 32.53 3.71
C ASN A 28 39.22 32.29 2.71
N PRO A 29 38.17 31.57 3.13
CA PRO A 29 38.20 30.31 3.89
C PRO A 29 37.45 29.18 3.13
N ILE A 30 37.24 28.03 3.77
CA ILE A 30 36.58 26.85 3.20
C ILE A 30 35.20 27.19 2.63
N LYS A 31 35.10 27.31 1.29
CA LYS A 31 33.82 27.39 0.59
C LYS A 31 33.21 26.00 0.44
N SER A 32 32.57 25.54 1.51
CA SER A 32 31.62 24.43 1.44
C SER A 32 30.45 24.84 0.55
N ILE A 33 30.43 24.35 -0.70
CA ILE A 33 29.26 24.42 -1.56
C ILE A 33 28.29 23.33 -1.07
N ARG A 34 27.63 23.65 0.03
CA ARG A 34 26.65 22.79 0.71
C ARG A 34 25.45 22.60 -0.23
N GLY A 35 25.30 21.38 -0.75
CA GLY A 35 24.08 20.98 -1.45
C GLY A 35 22.85 21.10 -0.54
N LYS A 36 21.66 21.23 -1.14
CA LYS A 36 20.38 21.25 -0.41
C LYS A 36 19.96 19.83 0.03
N SER A 37 20.85 19.10 0.67
CA SER A 37 20.48 17.88 1.40
C SER A 37 19.75 18.30 2.67
N GLU A 38 18.42 18.44 2.57
CA GLU A 38 17.53 18.69 3.69
C GLU A 38 17.73 17.58 4.72
N THR A 39 18.25 17.96 5.88
CA THR A 39 18.65 17.00 6.91
C THR A 39 17.42 16.65 7.72
N VAL A 40 16.57 15.78 7.16
CA VAL A 40 15.43 15.17 7.86
C VAL A 40 15.96 14.54 9.13
N ARG A 41 15.70 15.20 10.26
CA ARG A 41 15.95 14.62 11.57
C ARG A 41 14.84 13.62 11.79
N ILE A 42 15.17 12.34 11.71
CA ILE A 42 14.34 11.30 12.31
C ILE A 42 14.35 11.58 13.81
N ILE A 43 13.31 12.27 14.26
CA ILE A 43 12.90 12.30 15.65
C ILE A 43 12.19 10.97 15.89
N ASP A 44 12.31 10.40 17.09
CA ASP A 44 11.43 9.30 17.52
C ASP A 44 10.00 9.85 17.65
N GLU A 45 9.27 9.90 16.53
CA GLU A 45 7.87 10.28 16.49
C GLU A 45 7.03 9.14 17.08
N ASN A 46 6.89 9.18 18.42
CA ASN A 46 5.71 8.66 19.08
C ASN A 46 4.49 9.15 18.29
N PHE A 47 3.65 8.23 17.80
CA PHE A 47 2.41 8.56 17.11
C PHE A 47 1.39 9.14 18.11
N GLU A 48 1.57 10.41 18.48
CA GLU A 48 0.52 11.22 19.09
C GLU A 48 -0.56 11.50 18.03
N ASP A 49 -1.55 10.62 18.04
CA ASP A 49 -2.92 10.72 17.53
C ASP A 49 -3.27 12.05 16.84
N ASN A 50 -2.81 12.22 15.59
CA ASN A 50 -3.15 13.37 14.75
C ASN A 50 -4.58 13.21 14.22
N SER A 51 -5.53 13.51 15.11
CA SER A 51 -6.96 13.56 14.86
C SER A 51 -7.29 14.60 13.79
N THR A 52 -7.34 14.15 12.53
CA THR A 52 -8.09 14.88 11.50
C THR A 52 -9.56 14.84 11.93
N GLU A 53 -10.13 15.99 12.29
CA GLU A 53 -11.49 16.13 12.84
C GLU A 53 -12.59 15.78 11.82
N VAL A 54 -12.72 14.49 11.48
CA VAL A 54 -13.82 13.93 10.68
C VAL A 54 -15.02 13.71 11.59
N ASP A 55 -15.67 14.83 11.98
CA ASP A 55 -16.77 14.98 12.95
C ASP A 55 -17.21 13.66 13.62
N GLU A 56 -16.45 13.27 14.65
CA GLU A 56 -16.68 12.02 15.38
C GLU A 56 -18.08 12.01 16.01
N THR A 57 -18.64 13.20 16.29
CA THR A 57 -20.00 13.39 16.76
C THR A 57 -21.08 13.07 15.71
N GLU A 58 -20.80 13.12 14.41
CA GLU A 58 -21.72 12.61 13.39
C GLU A 58 -21.51 11.11 13.14
N MET A 59 -20.25 10.68 12.96
CA MET A 59 -19.90 9.26 12.79
C MET A 59 -20.47 8.37 13.90
N ASN A 60 -20.31 8.78 15.16
CA ASN A 60 -20.82 8.03 16.30
C ASN A 60 -22.35 8.02 16.33
N LYS A 61 -23.05 9.15 16.13
CA LYS A 61 -24.53 9.18 16.09
C LYS A 61 -25.11 8.29 14.98
N ILE A 62 -24.47 8.30 13.80
CA ILE A 62 -24.88 7.48 12.65
C ILE A 62 -24.69 5.99 12.99
N ASN A 63 -23.52 5.60 13.50
CA ASN A 63 -23.27 4.22 13.91
C ASN A 63 -24.22 3.76 15.03
N ASP A 64 -24.55 4.64 15.97
CA ASP A 64 -25.42 4.38 17.13
C ASP A 64 -26.91 4.23 16.74
N ASP A 65 -27.36 4.85 15.63
CA ASP A 65 -28.70 4.64 15.07
C ASP A 65 -28.77 3.38 14.19
N MET A 66 -27.70 3.10 13.43
CA MET A 66 -27.53 1.85 12.66
C MET A 66 -27.48 0.63 13.60
N LEU A 67 -26.79 0.73 14.74
CA LEU A 67 -26.76 -0.26 15.82
C LEU A 67 -28.17 -0.62 16.30
N LYS A 68 -29.01 0.40 16.57
CA LYS A 68 -30.38 0.21 17.05
C LYS A 68 -31.26 -0.49 16.01
N LYS A 69 -31.12 -0.16 14.73
CA LYS A 69 -31.85 -0.81 13.63
C LYS A 69 -31.50 -2.29 13.52
N LEU A 70 -30.21 -2.62 13.44
CA LEU A 70 -29.77 -4.02 13.33
C LEU A 70 -30.18 -4.87 14.55
N LEU A 71 -30.07 -4.33 15.77
CA LEU A 71 -30.51 -5.00 17.02
C LEU A 71 -32.04 -5.14 17.17
N LEU A 72 -32.84 -4.57 16.26
CA LEU A 72 -34.29 -4.78 16.19
C LEU A 72 -34.66 -5.91 15.22
N CYS A 73 -33.86 -6.19 14.19
CA CYS A 73 -34.14 -7.21 13.17
C CYS A 73 -34.03 -8.64 13.70
N ASP A 74 -33.09 -8.93 14.61
CA ASP A 74 -32.76 -10.25 15.21
C ASP A 74 -33.90 -10.93 16.03
N LYS A 75 -35.17 -10.52 15.86
CA LYS A 75 -36.31 -10.96 16.69
C LYS A 75 -37.49 -11.58 15.91
N ASN A 76 -37.46 -11.63 14.58
CA ASN A 76 -38.62 -11.97 13.75
C ASN A 76 -38.55 -13.30 12.96
N GLU A 77 -37.68 -14.25 13.32
CA GLU A 77 -37.72 -15.59 12.70
C GLU A 77 -38.87 -16.47 13.25
N GLN A 78 -40.06 -16.39 12.64
CA GLN A 78 -41.10 -17.42 12.75
C GLN A 78 -41.63 -17.89 11.38
N LYS A 79 -41.10 -19.05 10.97
CA LYS A 79 -41.58 -20.02 9.96
C LYS A 79 -42.93 -19.73 9.28
N ASN A 80 -42.93 -19.76 7.95
CA ASN A 80 -43.96 -20.44 7.16
C ASN A 80 -43.40 -20.96 5.82
N ASP A 81 -43.40 -22.28 5.63
CA ASP A 81 -43.12 -22.94 4.34
C ASP A 81 -44.39 -23.02 3.49
N THR A 82 -44.48 -22.35 2.33
CA THR A 82 -45.34 -22.86 1.23
C THR A 82 -44.97 -22.35 -0.18
N SER A 83 -44.47 -23.28 -1.00
CA SER A 83 -44.67 -23.40 -2.47
C SER A 83 -44.54 -22.19 -3.42
N LYS A 84 -43.46 -22.22 -4.22
CA LYS A 84 -43.45 -22.08 -5.70
C LYS A 84 -44.30 -20.98 -6.37
N ILE A 85 -43.64 -19.86 -6.73
CA ILE A 85 -43.73 -19.25 -8.08
C ILE A 85 -42.29 -18.92 -8.51
N GLU A 86 -41.93 -19.16 -9.77
CA GLU A 86 -40.62 -18.76 -10.34
C GLU A 86 -40.67 -17.34 -10.92
N GLU A 87 -41.02 -16.39 -10.06
CA GLU A 87 -40.67 -14.98 -10.21
C GLU A 87 -39.82 -14.64 -8.98
N SER A 88 -38.74 -13.88 -9.14
CA SER A 88 -37.91 -13.48 -7.99
C SER A 88 -38.81 -12.75 -6.98
N PRO A 89 -38.93 -13.24 -5.72
CA PRO A 89 -39.92 -12.71 -4.80
C PRO A 89 -39.71 -11.20 -4.62
N PRO A 90 -40.79 -10.41 -4.45
CA PRO A 90 -40.66 -8.99 -4.16
C PRO A 90 -39.82 -8.84 -2.89
N LYS A 91 -38.70 -8.11 -2.99
CA LYS A 91 -37.72 -7.98 -1.92
C LYS A 91 -38.40 -7.65 -0.59
N THR A 92 -37.99 -8.32 0.48
CA THR A 92 -38.55 -8.06 1.81
C THR A 92 -38.20 -6.64 2.27
N SER A 93 -38.91 -6.10 3.26
CA SER A 93 -38.53 -4.80 3.86
C SER A 93 -37.08 -4.85 4.36
N GLU A 94 -36.71 -5.97 4.99
CA GLU A 94 -35.38 -6.24 5.54
C GLU A 94 -34.29 -6.29 4.43
N GLU A 95 -34.58 -6.88 3.27
CA GLU A 95 -33.67 -6.87 2.10
C GLU A 95 -33.54 -5.48 1.46
N LEU A 96 -34.61 -4.67 1.45
CA LEU A 96 -34.58 -3.29 0.94
C LEU A 96 -33.82 -2.36 1.90
N GLU A 97 -34.01 -2.54 3.21
CA GLU A 97 -33.31 -1.83 4.28
C GLU A 97 -31.82 -2.23 4.30
N GLU A 98 -31.46 -3.49 4.08
CA GLU A 98 -30.05 -3.88 3.89
C GLU A 98 -29.47 -3.31 2.59
N GLU A 99 -30.21 -3.26 1.48
CA GLU A 99 -29.72 -2.67 0.23
C GLU A 99 -29.53 -1.15 0.34
N GLU A 100 -30.39 -0.43 1.08
CA GLU A 100 -30.16 0.99 1.42
C GLU A 100 -28.95 1.17 2.35
N LEU A 101 -28.83 0.36 3.40
CA LEU A 101 -27.69 0.33 4.31
C LEU A 101 -26.36 0.09 3.58
N LEU A 102 -26.30 -0.89 2.67
CA LEU A 102 -25.11 -1.16 1.85
C LEU A 102 -24.78 0.01 0.91
N ARG A 103 -25.79 0.72 0.37
CA ARG A 103 -25.58 1.93 -0.45
C ARG A 103 -25.04 3.11 0.37
N GLU A 104 -25.37 3.23 1.66
CA GLU A 104 -24.75 4.24 2.53
C GLU A 104 -23.34 3.83 2.98
N ILE A 105 -23.10 2.55 3.28
CA ILE A 105 -21.75 2.05 3.61
C ILE A 105 -20.79 2.21 2.41
N ALA A 106 -21.26 1.94 1.19
CA ALA A 106 -20.47 2.08 -0.04
C ALA A 106 -19.96 3.51 -0.30
N LYS A 107 -20.63 4.55 0.24
CA LYS A 107 -20.18 5.96 0.18
C LYS A 107 -19.07 6.27 1.17
N LYS A 108 -18.91 5.48 2.25
CA LYS A 108 -17.93 5.78 3.31
C LYS A 108 -16.49 5.51 2.81
N PRO A 109 -15.51 6.37 3.16
CA PRO A 109 -14.10 6.16 2.84
C PRO A 109 -13.54 4.94 3.61
N LEU A 110 -12.46 4.31 3.11
CA LEU A 110 -11.88 3.11 3.75
C LEU A 110 -11.36 3.39 5.16
N GLU A 111 -10.90 4.63 5.38
CA GLU A 111 -10.47 5.20 6.64
C GLU A 111 -11.56 5.15 7.73
N SER A 112 -12.85 5.14 7.35
CA SER A 112 -13.97 5.04 8.30
C SER A 112 -14.05 3.66 8.99
N PHE A 113 -13.48 2.63 8.39
CA PHE A 113 -13.49 1.27 8.92
C PHE A 113 -12.41 1.05 10.00
N LYS A 114 -11.46 1.98 10.18
CA LYS A 114 -10.29 1.84 11.08
C LYS A 114 -10.65 1.48 12.53
N ASN A 115 -11.78 1.97 13.04
CA ASN A 115 -12.24 1.78 14.41
C ASN A 115 -13.31 0.67 14.55
N MET A 116 -13.53 -0.17 13.53
CA MET A 116 -14.58 -1.21 13.55
C MET A 116 -14.18 -2.52 14.23
N LYS A 117 -13.00 -2.59 14.83
CA LYS A 117 -12.43 -3.78 15.49
C LYS A 117 -13.43 -4.46 16.41
N ASP A 118 -13.92 -3.73 17.41
CA ASP A 118 -14.68 -4.29 18.53
C ASP A 118 -16.21 -4.29 18.28
N ILE A 119 -16.65 -4.16 17.02
CA ILE A 119 -18.07 -4.21 16.62
C ILE A 119 -18.57 -5.67 16.65
N PRO A 120 -19.77 -5.93 17.22
CA PRO A 120 -20.36 -7.27 17.26
C PRO A 120 -20.50 -7.92 15.87
N ASP A 121 -20.15 -9.20 15.81
CA ASP A 121 -20.11 -10.03 14.60
C ASP A 121 -21.40 -10.02 13.76
N ALA A 122 -22.57 -9.89 14.40
CA ALA A 122 -23.87 -9.77 13.73
C ALA A 122 -23.97 -8.51 12.85
N ILE A 123 -23.44 -7.39 13.35
CA ILE A 123 -23.42 -6.09 12.67
C ILE A 123 -22.27 -6.05 11.66
N ALA A 124 -21.09 -6.51 12.08
CA ALA A 124 -19.89 -6.51 11.25
C ALA A 124 -20.09 -7.31 9.94
N LYS A 125 -20.85 -8.41 9.95
CA LYS A 125 -21.19 -9.15 8.71
C LYS A 125 -21.82 -8.31 7.61
N THR A 126 -22.67 -7.33 7.92
CA THR A 126 -23.28 -6.46 6.90
C THR A 126 -22.27 -5.42 6.37
N TYR A 127 -21.43 -4.84 7.21
CA TYR A 127 -20.31 -4.01 6.76
C TYR A 127 -19.30 -4.82 5.91
N TYR A 128 -19.09 -6.08 6.25
CA TYR A 128 -18.18 -6.97 5.53
C TYR A 128 -18.62 -7.27 4.09
N LYS A 129 -19.93 -7.27 3.81
CA LYS A 129 -20.44 -7.36 2.42
C LYS A 129 -19.91 -6.24 1.52
N ASP A 130 -19.69 -5.04 2.06
CA ASP A 130 -19.10 -3.93 1.31
C ASP A 130 -17.59 -4.07 1.12
N ILE A 131 -16.85 -4.63 2.10
CA ILE A 131 -15.43 -4.97 1.95
C ILE A 131 -15.25 -5.99 0.81
N VAL A 132 -16.07 -7.05 0.77
CA VAL A 132 -16.06 -8.05 -0.32
C VAL A 132 -16.45 -7.45 -1.68
N ARG A 133 -17.34 -6.44 -1.72
CA ARG A 133 -17.64 -5.67 -2.94
C ARG A 133 -16.38 -4.92 -3.42
N ARG A 134 -15.71 -4.19 -2.52
CA ARG A 134 -14.50 -3.41 -2.84
C ARG A 134 -13.35 -4.31 -3.32
N TRP A 135 -13.18 -5.52 -2.77
CA TRP A 135 -12.19 -6.48 -3.28
C TRP A 135 -12.45 -6.90 -4.72
N LYS A 136 -13.70 -7.17 -5.11
CA LYS A 136 -14.07 -7.52 -6.50
C LYS A 136 -13.92 -6.35 -7.47
N GLU A 137 -14.16 -5.14 -6.99
CA GLU A 137 -13.88 -3.92 -7.76
C GLU A 137 -12.37 -3.72 -7.94
N SER A 138 -11.57 -3.96 -6.90
CA SER A 138 -10.10 -3.97 -6.96
C SER A 138 -9.53 -5.06 -7.87
N GLU A 139 -10.11 -6.27 -7.88
CA GLU A 139 -9.71 -7.39 -8.74
C GLU A 139 -9.76 -7.02 -10.24
N ALA A 140 -10.82 -6.32 -10.65
CA ALA A 140 -10.94 -5.81 -12.02
C ALA A 140 -9.80 -4.84 -12.40
N ARG A 141 -9.37 -3.99 -11.46
CA ARG A 141 -8.29 -3.00 -11.67
C ARG A 141 -6.93 -3.66 -11.92
N ILE A 142 -6.65 -4.83 -11.34
CA ILE A 142 -5.39 -5.56 -11.52
C ILE A 142 -5.09 -5.70 -13.01
N LYS A 143 -6.06 -6.23 -13.76
CA LYS A 143 -5.92 -6.49 -15.20
C LYS A 143 -5.82 -5.21 -16.02
N GLU A 144 -6.53 -4.16 -15.64
CA GLU A 144 -6.44 -2.86 -16.31
C GLU A 144 -5.04 -2.26 -16.14
N THR A 145 -4.45 -2.34 -14.94
CA THR A 145 -3.10 -1.86 -14.63
C THR A 145 -2.00 -2.73 -15.27
N GLU A 146 -2.15 -4.06 -15.31
CA GLU A 146 -1.27 -4.96 -16.06
C GLU A 146 -1.20 -4.57 -17.54
N ASN A 147 -2.36 -4.38 -18.17
CA ASN A 147 -2.43 -3.98 -19.59
C ASN A 147 -1.91 -2.56 -19.82
N LEU A 148 -2.07 -1.65 -18.84
CA LEU A 148 -1.51 -0.30 -18.89
C LEU A 148 0.02 -0.35 -18.91
N LEU A 149 0.64 -1.05 -17.94
CA LEU A 149 2.11 -1.19 -17.85
C LEU A 149 2.70 -1.83 -19.12
N LEU A 150 2.07 -2.89 -19.63
CA LEU A 150 2.49 -3.57 -20.88
C LEU A 150 2.29 -2.72 -22.15
N SER A 151 1.54 -1.61 -22.09
CA SER A 151 1.32 -0.72 -23.24
C SER A 151 2.39 0.39 -23.39
N VAL A 152 3.16 0.63 -22.33
CA VAL A 152 4.19 1.68 -22.26
C VAL A 152 5.34 1.35 -23.23
N LYS A 153 5.90 2.38 -23.86
CA LYS A 153 7.03 2.25 -24.79
C LYS A 153 8.21 3.06 -24.30
N TYR A 154 9.36 2.41 -24.26
CA TYR A 154 10.64 2.97 -23.82
C TYR A 154 11.75 2.53 -24.80
N GLU A 155 12.94 3.09 -24.64
CA GLU A 155 14.12 2.71 -25.43
C GLU A 155 15.00 1.76 -24.60
N GLU A 156 15.70 0.80 -25.22
CA GLU A 156 16.53 -0.17 -24.48
C GLU A 156 17.62 0.56 -23.68
N ARG A 157 17.67 0.34 -22.36
CA ARG A 157 18.56 0.97 -21.38
C ARG A 157 18.32 2.47 -21.16
N SER A 158 17.10 2.94 -21.39
CA SER A 158 16.68 4.30 -21.06
C SER A 158 16.23 4.43 -19.61
N LEU A 159 16.04 5.67 -19.14
CA LEU A 159 15.55 5.94 -17.78
C LEU A 159 14.11 5.46 -17.59
N GLU A 160 13.34 5.43 -18.66
CA GLU A 160 11.96 4.96 -18.72
C GLU A 160 11.85 3.44 -18.52
N GLU A 161 12.85 2.64 -18.92
CA GLU A 161 12.91 1.20 -18.62
C GLU A 161 13.03 0.96 -17.11
N ASP A 162 13.97 1.65 -16.46
CA ASP A 162 14.24 1.60 -15.00
C ASP A 162 13.03 2.09 -14.18
N ARG A 163 12.35 3.14 -14.64
CA ARG A 163 11.07 3.59 -14.04
C ARG A 163 9.97 2.53 -14.16
N LEU A 164 9.83 1.89 -15.32
CA LEU A 164 8.79 0.89 -15.54
C LEU A 164 9.07 -0.42 -14.76
N GLU A 165 10.34 -0.81 -14.59
CA GLU A 165 10.75 -1.92 -13.74
C GLU A 165 10.29 -1.70 -12.28
N ILE A 166 10.52 -0.51 -11.72
CA ILE A 166 10.11 -0.16 -10.35
C ILE A 166 8.58 -0.01 -10.22
N LEU A 167 7.88 0.44 -11.28
CA LEU A 167 6.41 0.40 -11.31
C LEU A 167 5.87 -1.04 -11.36
N GLY A 168 6.61 -1.97 -11.98
CA GLY A 168 6.38 -3.41 -11.90
C GLY A 168 6.56 -3.95 -10.48
N GLU A 169 7.68 -3.61 -9.81
CA GLU A 169 7.89 -3.94 -8.39
C GLU A 169 6.72 -3.45 -7.52
N LEU A 170 6.24 -2.22 -7.74
CA LEU A 170 5.09 -1.66 -7.01
C LEU A 170 3.76 -2.36 -7.33
N PHE A 171 3.56 -2.82 -8.58
CA PHE A 171 2.38 -3.58 -8.97
C PHE A 171 2.35 -4.98 -8.34
N ASP A 172 3.46 -5.70 -8.37
CA ASP A 172 3.61 -6.99 -7.69
C ASP A 172 3.40 -6.83 -6.17
N LYS A 173 3.93 -5.76 -5.58
CA LYS A 173 3.68 -5.39 -4.18
C LYS A 173 2.21 -5.09 -3.92
N ALA A 174 1.51 -4.40 -4.81
CA ALA A 174 0.06 -4.19 -4.67
C ALA A 174 -0.69 -5.53 -4.69
N ASN A 175 -0.35 -6.44 -5.60
CA ASN A 175 -1.00 -7.75 -5.76
C ASN A 175 -0.85 -8.66 -4.51
N GLN A 176 0.22 -8.53 -3.72
CA GLN A 176 0.38 -9.23 -2.43
C GLN A 176 -0.76 -8.92 -1.42
N SER A 177 -1.49 -7.80 -1.58
CA SER A 177 -2.71 -7.56 -0.80
C SER A 177 -3.78 -8.64 -1.00
N PHE A 178 -3.86 -9.25 -2.19
CA PHE A 178 -4.80 -10.33 -2.50
C PHE A 178 -4.37 -11.67 -1.88
N GLU A 179 -3.07 -11.98 -1.88
CA GLU A 179 -2.54 -13.20 -1.24
C GLU A 179 -2.85 -13.22 0.27
N ILE A 180 -2.70 -12.06 0.94
CA ILE A 180 -3.04 -11.90 2.36
C ILE A 180 -4.56 -11.96 2.57
N TYR A 181 -5.35 -11.40 1.66
CA TYR A 181 -6.83 -11.49 1.69
C TYR A 181 -7.34 -12.93 1.56
N GLU A 182 -6.77 -13.73 0.66
CA GLU A 182 -7.07 -15.16 0.54
C GLU A 182 -6.69 -15.94 1.81
N GLU A 183 -5.57 -15.59 2.46
CA GLU A 183 -5.24 -16.16 3.77
C GLU A 183 -6.31 -15.80 4.83
N HIS A 184 -6.78 -14.55 4.86
CA HIS A 184 -7.83 -14.11 5.78
C HIS A 184 -9.15 -14.86 5.58
N GLU A 185 -9.53 -15.20 4.34
CA GLU A 185 -10.77 -15.95 4.07
C GLU A 185 -10.72 -17.40 4.59
N ASN A 186 -9.54 -18.02 4.55
CA ASN A 186 -9.36 -19.41 4.95
C ASN A 186 -9.22 -19.61 6.48
N ARG A 187 -9.28 -18.56 7.29
CA ARG A 187 -9.18 -18.64 8.77
C ARG A 187 -10.39 -18.04 9.48
N LYS A 188 -10.56 -18.42 10.75
CA LYS A 188 -11.59 -17.89 11.64
C LYS A 188 -11.02 -16.77 12.50
N VAL A 189 -11.45 -15.55 12.26
CA VAL A 189 -11.20 -14.35 13.07
C VAL A 189 -12.51 -13.53 13.16
N PRO A 190 -12.71 -12.67 14.17
CA PRO A 190 -13.91 -11.83 14.27
C PRO A 190 -14.10 -10.93 13.04
N TYR A 191 -15.34 -10.70 12.62
CA TYR A 191 -15.62 -9.87 11.44
C TYR A 191 -15.19 -8.41 11.64
N GLY A 192 -15.33 -7.85 12.84
CA GLY A 192 -14.83 -6.50 13.15
C GLY A 192 -13.31 -6.38 12.98
N HIS A 193 -12.55 -7.39 13.43
CA HIS A 193 -11.10 -7.47 13.20
C HIS A 193 -10.80 -7.60 11.71
N ARG A 194 -11.51 -8.49 11.00
CA ARG A 194 -11.34 -8.74 9.56
C ARG A 194 -11.57 -7.48 8.72
N ILE A 195 -12.59 -6.70 9.05
CA ILE A 195 -12.89 -5.40 8.43
C ILE A 195 -11.71 -4.43 8.53
N VAL A 196 -11.14 -4.26 9.73
CA VAL A 196 -10.04 -3.30 9.95
C VAL A 196 -8.80 -3.70 9.13
N LEU A 197 -8.47 -4.99 9.11
CA LEU A 197 -7.31 -5.51 8.37
C LEU A 197 -7.50 -5.41 6.86
N GLU A 198 -8.67 -5.78 6.33
CA GLU A 198 -8.92 -5.77 4.89
C GLU A 198 -9.17 -4.37 4.34
N ALA A 199 -9.78 -3.46 5.11
CA ALA A 199 -9.81 -2.04 4.73
C ALA A 199 -8.39 -1.46 4.65
N ARG A 200 -7.50 -1.84 5.57
CA ARG A 200 -6.08 -1.43 5.57
C ARG A 200 -5.32 -1.95 4.35
N LEU A 201 -5.52 -3.21 3.95
CA LEU A 201 -4.98 -3.77 2.70
C LEU A 201 -5.54 -3.06 1.46
N LEU A 202 -6.87 -2.88 1.38
CA LEU A 202 -7.53 -2.16 0.29
C LEU A 202 -7.02 -0.72 0.14
N MET A 203 -6.67 -0.02 1.22
CA MET A 203 -6.05 1.30 1.16
C MET A 203 -4.67 1.24 0.47
N VAL A 204 -3.81 0.31 0.87
CA VAL A 204 -2.47 0.13 0.27
C VAL A 204 -2.57 -0.21 -1.20
N PHE A 205 -3.38 -1.23 -1.56
CA PHE A 205 -3.62 -1.61 -2.95
C PHE A 205 -4.12 -0.42 -3.79
N ASN A 206 -5.17 0.26 -3.34
CA ASN A 206 -5.74 1.36 -4.13
C ASN A 206 -4.77 2.54 -4.25
N ASN A 207 -3.96 2.84 -3.23
CA ASN A 207 -2.94 3.89 -3.31
C ASN A 207 -1.82 3.54 -4.30
N ALA A 208 -1.28 2.32 -4.23
CA ALA A 208 -0.24 1.85 -5.16
C ALA A 208 -0.74 1.87 -6.62
N ILE A 209 -1.93 1.33 -6.87
CA ILE A 209 -2.56 1.32 -8.20
C ILE A 209 -2.84 2.75 -8.69
N ASN A 210 -3.39 3.63 -7.85
CA ASN A 210 -3.63 5.04 -8.20
C ASN A 210 -2.33 5.78 -8.55
N LEU A 211 -1.23 5.49 -7.86
CA LEU A 211 0.08 6.06 -8.16
C LEU A 211 0.64 5.57 -9.50
N ILE A 212 0.50 4.27 -9.81
CA ILE A 212 0.87 3.73 -11.13
C ILE A 212 0.07 4.43 -12.24
N TYR A 213 -1.26 4.54 -12.10
CA TYR A 213 -2.08 5.27 -13.07
C TYR A 213 -1.61 6.71 -13.27
N LYS A 214 -1.30 7.43 -12.18
CA LYS A 214 -0.79 8.80 -12.25
C LYS A 214 0.55 8.87 -12.99
N ILE A 215 1.53 8.03 -12.62
CA ILE A 215 2.87 8.09 -13.22
C ILE A 215 2.84 7.68 -14.70
N ILE A 216 1.96 6.77 -15.12
CA ILE A 216 1.82 6.43 -16.54
C ILE A 216 1.09 7.52 -17.36
N ASP A 217 0.07 8.20 -16.82
CA ASP A 217 -0.53 9.38 -17.47
C ASP A 217 0.48 10.55 -17.58
N GLU A 218 1.44 10.62 -16.66
CA GLU A 218 2.50 11.63 -16.62
C GLU A 218 3.85 11.17 -17.20
N PHE A 219 3.91 9.99 -17.83
CA PHE A 219 5.19 9.29 -18.07
C PHE A 219 6.21 10.07 -18.89
N ASP A 220 5.78 10.68 -20.01
CA ASP A 220 6.64 11.48 -20.90
C ASP A 220 7.13 12.81 -20.25
N LYS A 221 6.54 13.26 -19.12
CA LYS A 221 6.82 14.59 -18.54
C LYS A 221 8.23 14.70 -17.95
N LEU A 222 8.86 13.58 -17.60
CA LEU A 222 10.23 13.54 -17.05
C LEU A 222 11.29 13.21 -18.11
N LYS A 223 10.94 13.20 -19.41
CA LYS A 223 11.90 12.99 -20.49
C LYS A 223 12.99 14.07 -20.44
N ASP A 224 14.24 13.62 -20.51
CA ASP A 224 15.47 14.41 -20.31
C ASP A 224 15.68 15.02 -18.90
N ASP A 225 14.79 14.82 -17.92
CA ASP A 225 14.98 15.26 -16.51
C ASP A 225 15.48 14.15 -15.60
N GLN A 226 16.80 13.96 -15.59
CA GLN A 226 17.49 13.01 -14.72
C GLN A 226 17.23 13.23 -13.22
N ILE A 227 16.91 14.46 -12.77
CA ILE A 227 16.68 14.77 -11.36
C ILE A 227 15.27 14.34 -10.98
N GLY A 228 14.25 14.79 -11.71
CA GLY A 228 12.86 14.38 -11.51
C GLY A 228 12.68 12.86 -11.57
N VAL A 229 13.38 12.18 -12.49
CA VAL A 229 13.40 10.70 -12.53
C VAL A 229 13.96 10.09 -11.25
N ASN A 230 15.08 10.61 -10.72
CA ASN A 230 15.68 10.05 -9.50
C ASN A 230 14.78 10.28 -8.27
N ASP A 231 14.17 11.46 -8.15
CA ASP A 231 13.24 11.79 -7.07
C ASP A 231 11.97 10.92 -7.13
N GLU A 232 11.42 10.67 -8.34
CA GLU A 232 10.28 9.75 -8.54
C GLU A 232 10.64 8.30 -8.18
N ARG A 233 11.83 7.82 -8.59
CA ARG A 233 12.31 6.47 -8.26
C ARG A 233 12.51 6.28 -6.77
N ASP A 234 13.07 7.25 -6.06
CA ASP A 234 13.21 7.17 -4.61
C ASP A 234 11.84 7.19 -3.92
N GLN A 235 10.88 8.00 -4.37
CA GLN A 235 9.50 7.95 -3.88
C GLN A 235 8.86 6.57 -4.10
N LEU A 236 8.93 6.00 -5.31
CA LEU A 236 8.42 4.66 -5.59
C LEU A 236 9.04 3.60 -4.68
N ARG A 237 10.35 3.70 -4.39
CA ARG A 237 11.03 2.83 -3.42
C ARG A 237 10.57 3.06 -1.97
N TYR A 238 10.08 4.25 -1.60
CA TYR A 238 9.38 4.46 -0.32
C TYR A 238 8.01 3.80 -0.29
N GLU A 239 7.22 3.88 -1.37
CA GLU A 239 5.89 3.24 -1.45
C GLU A 239 5.98 1.71 -1.39
N ILE A 240 6.95 1.10 -2.08
CA ILE A 240 7.25 -0.33 -1.99
C ILE A 240 7.56 -0.74 -0.54
N ARG A 241 8.39 0.03 0.17
CA ARG A 241 8.69 -0.19 1.60
C ARG A 241 7.47 0.03 2.50
N TYR A 242 6.58 0.97 2.15
CA TYR A 242 5.33 1.21 2.87
C TYR A 242 4.38 0.00 2.74
N CYS A 243 4.25 -0.58 1.55
CA CYS A 243 3.48 -1.81 1.34
C CYS A 243 3.97 -2.93 2.28
N ASP A 244 5.28 -3.22 2.28
CA ASP A 244 5.88 -4.26 3.15
C ASP A 244 5.69 -3.99 4.65
N ALA A 245 5.78 -2.72 5.08
CA ALA A 245 5.54 -2.33 6.46
C ALA A 245 4.07 -2.59 6.87
N VAL A 246 3.11 -2.25 6.00
CA VAL A 246 1.68 -2.47 6.27
C VAL A 246 1.29 -3.94 6.18
N TYR A 247 1.90 -4.73 5.29
CA TYR A 247 1.69 -6.18 5.25
C TYR A 247 2.21 -6.86 6.51
N THR A 248 3.34 -6.39 7.05
CA THR A 248 3.84 -6.83 8.36
C THR A 248 2.88 -6.44 9.49
N GLU A 249 2.41 -5.19 9.52
CA GLU A 249 1.41 -4.68 10.48
C GLU A 249 0.11 -5.52 10.48
N VAL A 250 -0.41 -5.82 9.29
CA VAL A 250 -1.63 -6.59 9.08
C VAL A 250 -1.44 -8.04 9.49
N HIS A 251 -0.35 -8.69 9.07
CA HIS A 251 -0.08 -10.10 9.41
C HIS A 251 0.12 -10.30 10.92
N GLU A 252 0.80 -9.36 11.60
CA GLU A 252 0.96 -9.42 13.07
C GLU A 252 -0.39 -9.37 13.80
N ARG A 253 -1.27 -8.42 13.44
CA ARG A 253 -2.62 -8.29 14.02
C ARG A 253 -3.55 -9.44 13.64
N PHE A 254 -3.39 -10.00 12.44
CA PHE A 254 -4.10 -11.21 12.02
C PHE A 254 -3.70 -12.42 12.86
N LEU A 255 -2.40 -12.65 13.07
CA LEU A 255 -1.90 -13.69 13.96
C LEU A 255 -2.37 -13.48 15.41
N LYS A 256 -2.30 -12.25 15.93
CA LYS A 256 -2.83 -11.91 17.26
C LYS A 256 -4.31 -12.27 17.38
N SER A 257 -5.14 -11.96 16.38
CA SER A 257 -6.56 -12.36 16.36
C SER A 257 -6.76 -13.87 16.37
N TYR A 258 -6.01 -14.57 15.50
CA TYR A 258 -6.10 -16.02 15.34
C TYR A 258 -5.63 -16.79 16.59
N LEU A 259 -4.83 -16.15 17.44
CA LEU A 259 -4.31 -16.67 18.71
C LEU A 259 -5.02 -16.09 19.96
N GLU A 260 -6.13 -15.35 19.77
CA GLU A 260 -6.90 -14.70 20.85
C GLU A 260 -6.06 -13.75 21.73
N MET A 261 -5.05 -13.10 21.14
CA MET A 261 -4.15 -12.14 21.78
C MET A 261 -4.57 -10.68 21.55
N GLU A 262 -4.15 -9.80 22.47
CA GLU A 262 -4.31 -8.35 22.36
C GLU A 262 -3.54 -7.76 21.14
N TRP A 263 -4.01 -6.62 20.64
CA TRP A 263 -3.55 -5.98 19.40
C TRP A 263 -2.59 -4.82 19.66
#